data_AF-A0A955Y5E2-F1
#
_entry.id   AF-A0A955Y5E2-F1
#
_cell.length_a   1.000
_cell.length_b   1.000
_cell.length_c   1.000
_cell.angle_alpha   90.00
_cell.angle_beta   90.00
_cell.angle_gamma   90.00
#
_symmetry.space_group_name_H-M   'P 1'
#
loop_
_entity.id
_entity.type
_entity.pdbx_description
1 polymer ?
#
loop_
_entity_poly.entity_id
_entity_poly.type
_entity_poly.pdbx_seq_one_letter_code
_entity_poly.pdbx_strand_id
1 'polypeptide(L)'
;LRAARILTTAGGDDTHALTTLNAGYLAIGQAVYQLIGTLVALARRALLVDPPDNPIAFLNGFNVTSEASFETERRYSPSRDGNYQRTRYGLFPSLRLNMADDTEAGAQSVQKRVVAAAAGVFDANNTGLGSVGSSTPLECARDARIDAYCAFDEVGAESFNGTITYTDDGLEKQVPFSGWVVGKAYVFPGGVGPLTIVRTFTKTGDGSDLNLAAEDGVTAPTFTNANPQNTASGVLWWKILASGGNWSIYFYKASTMLDEDLVAQALDKATGANFTAEGVGTSLSIAWKVGSGPVTTTTGTVTMNPFKSARSADQQPDRFSVTVTVTAGAGIIQTVLARHFGDGAFLASATAGSETIPDEWATAGVWPHSELEY
;
A
#
# COMPACT_ATOMS: atom_id res chain seq x y z
N LEU A 1 32.89 -15.52 7.53
CA LEU A 1 33.13 -16.52 8.59
C LEU A 1 33.54 -17.92 8.09
N ARG A 2 33.34 -18.31 6.82
CA ARG A 2 33.84 -19.60 6.27
C ARG A 2 35.38 -19.76 6.22
N ALA A 3 36.15 -18.68 6.28
CA ALA A 3 37.62 -18.74 6.23
C ALA A 3 38.27 -19.19 7.56
N ALA A 4 37.57 -19.10 8.70
CA ALA A 4 38.15 -19.38 10.01
C ALA A 4 38.24 -20.88 10.35
N ARG A 5 37.58 -21.75 9.58
CA ARG A 5 37.52 -23.21 9.86
C ARG A 5 38.68 -24.01 9.25
N ILE A 6 39.57 -23.39 8.48
CA ILE A 6 40.66 -24.10 7.78
C ILE A 6 41.95 -24.18 8.63
N LEU A 7 42.09 -23.38 9.69
CA LEU A 7 43.38 -23.24 10.40
C LEU A 7 43.46 -23.92 11.78
N THR A 8 42.37 -24.47 12.31
CA THR A 8 42.39 -25.17 13.61
C THR A 8 43.05 -26.56 13.56
N THR A 9 43.52 -27.02 12.39
CA THR A 9 44.23 -28.30 12.24
C THR A 9 45.74 -28.16 12.00
N ALA A 10 46.30 -26.96 11.98
CA ALA A 10 47.75 -26.78 11.96
C ALA A 10 48.22 -26.26 13.33
N GLY A 11 48.64 -27.19 14.19
CA GLY A 11 49.30 -26.87 15.45
C GLY A 11 50.61 -26.15 15.21
N GLY A 12 50.71 -24.90 15.67
CA GLY A 12 51.92 -24.11 15.67
C GLY A 12 51.65 -22.75 16.28
N ASP A 13 52.42 -22.41 17.30
CA ASP A 13 52.47 -21.13 18.01
C ASP A 13 52.97 -19.99 17.10
N ASP A 14 52.27 -19.74 15.99
CA ASP A 14 52.68 -18.72 15.03
C ASP A 14 52.13 -17.35 15.46
N THR A 15 53.00 -16.60 16.15
CA THR A 15 52.75 -15.24 16.61
C THR A 15 52.32 -14.31 15.45
N HIS A 16 52.70 -14.62 14.21
CA HIS A 16 52.27 -13.87 13.03
C HIS A 16 50.79 -14.09 12.67
N ALA A 17 50.26 -15.31 12.85
CA ALA A 17 48.86 -15.62 12.62
C ALA A 17 47.95 -14.90 13.64
N LEU A 18 48.34 -14.89 14.92
CA LEU A 18 47.63 -14.16 15.99
C LEU A 18 47.64 -12.64 15.77
N THR A 19 48.75 -12.07 15.32
CA THR A 19 48.86 -10.62 15.05
C THR A 19 47.97 -10.22 13.87
N THR A 20 47.92 -11.04 12.82
CA THR A 20 47.06 -10.81 11.64
C THR A 20 45.57 -10.95 11.98
N LEU A 21 45.23 -11.90 12.86
CA LEU A 21 43.87 -12.08 13.37
C LEU A 21 43.43 -10.88 14.22
N ASN A 22 44.29 -10.38 15.11
CA ASN A 22 44.02 -9.20 15.94
C ASN A 22 43.86 -7.93 15.09
N ALA A 23 44.68 -7.75 14.04
CA ALA A 23 44.53 -6.64 13.11
C ALA A 23 43.20 -6.71 12.32
N GLY A 24 42.79 -7.91 11.89
CA GLY A 24 41.49 -8.13 11.24
C GLY A 24 40.30 -7.86 12.16
N TYR A 25 40.37 -8.30 13.42
CA TYR A 25 39.36 -8.00 14.44
C TYR A 25 39.28 -6.51 14.76
N LEU A 26 40.42 -5.81 14.81
CA LEU A 26 40.46 -4.37 15.03
C LEU A 26 39.85 -3.59 13.86
N ALA A 27 40.13 -4.00 12.63
CA ALA A 27 39.55 -3.39 11.42
C ALA A 27 38.03 -3.61 11.32
N ILE A 28 37.55 -4.81 11.66
CA ILE A 28 36.10 -5.09 11.74
C ILE A 28 35.47 -4.28 12.89
N GLY A 29 36.15 -4.19 14.02
CA GLY A 29 35.72 -3.34 15.15
C GLY A 29 35.57 -1.88 14.74
N GLN A 30 36.55 -1.32 14.04
CA GLN A 30 36.52 0.05 13.52
C GLN A 30 35.39 0.26 12.50
N ALA A 31 35.14 -0.70 11.60
CA ALA A 31 34.03 -0.62 10.65
C ALA A 31 32.67 -0.64 11.35
N VAL A 32 32.51 -1.45 12.39
CA VAL A 32 31.30 -1.48 13.23
C VAL A 32 31.15 -0.17 14.01
N TYR A 33 32.23 0.38 14.57
CA TYR A 33 32.23 1.69 15.24
C TYR A 33 31.78 2.82 14.31
N GLN A 34 32.25 2.83 13.05
CA GLN A 34 31.81 3.84 12.08
C GLN A 34 30.35 3.66 11.66
N LEU A 35 29.88 2.42 11.51
CA LEU A 35 28.47 2.14 11.23
C LEU A 35 27.55 2.62 12.37
N ILE A 36 27.95 2.36 13.63
CA ILE A 36 27.24 2.81 14.82
C ILE A 36 27.26 4.34 14.93
N GLY A 37 28.42 4.98 14.70
CA GLY A 37 28.51 6.45 14.67
C GLY A 37 27.59 7.08 13.64
N THR A 38 27.43 6.43 12.49
CA THR A 38 26.51 6.85 11.42
C THR A 38 25.04 6.70 11.84
N LEU A 39 24.69 5.59 12.49
CA LEU A 39 23.34 5.35 13.04
C LEU A 39 22.98 6.34 14.15
N VAL A 40 23.91 6.64 15.05
CA VAL A 40 23.73 7.65 16.11
C VAL A 40 23.59 9.05 15.51
N ALA A 41 24.36 9.39 14.47
CA ALA A 41 24.21 10.66 13.78
C ALA A 41 22.84 10.78 13.07
N LEU A 42 22.34 9.69 12.47
CA LEU A 42 21.00 9.61 11.88
C LEU A 42 19.90 9.77 12.95
N ALA A 43 20.05 9.10 14.09
CA ALA A 43 19.13 9.25 15.22
C ALA A 43 19.15 10.67 15.81
N ARG A 44 20.33 11.29 15.95
CA ARG A 44 20.49 12.70 16.35
C ARG A 44 19.77 13.66 15.39
N ARG A 45 19.83 13.38 14.09
CA ARG A 45 19.15 14.20 13.06
C ARG A 45 17.62 14.04 13.13
N ALA A 46 17.13 12.84 13.41
CA ALA A 46 15.71 12.56 13.60
C ALA A 46 15.13 13.19 14.88
N LEU A 47 15.96 13.40 15.91
CA LEU A 47 15.58 13.98 17.21
C LEU A 47 15.70 15.51 17.29
N LEU A 48 16.19 16.18 16.24
CA LEU A 48 16.41 17.64 16.19
C LEU A 48 15.28 18.41 15.48
N VAL A 49 14.23 17.74 15.01
CA VAL A 49 13.08 18.37 14.37
C VAL A 49 11.98 18.58 15.42
N ASP A 50 11.92 19.82 15.93
CA ASP A 50 10.95 20.50 16.82
C ASP A 50 11.00 20.30 18.36
N PRO A 51 11.21 21.40 19.13
CA PRO A 51 10.92 21.48 20.57
C PRO A 51 9.73 22.44 20.88
N PRO A 52 9.21 22.42 22.14
CA PRO A 52 9.72 23.42 23.07
C PRO A 52 10.13 22.91 24.47
N ASP A 53 10.05 21.61 24.78
CA ASP A 53 10.43 21.12 26.11
C ASP A 53 11.90 20.66 26.14
N ASN A 54 12.76 21.62 26.47
CA ASN A 54 14.22 21.58 26.58
C ASN A 54 14.87 20.17 26.71
N PRO A 55 15.27 19.56 25.58
CA PRO A 55 15.90 18.25 25.55
C PRO A 55 17.38 18.28 25.97
N ILE A 56 18.01 19.45 26.19
CA ILE A 56 19.44 19.54 26.55
C ILE A 56 19.71 18.94 27.94
N ALA A 57 18.76 19.05 28.88
CA ALA A 57 18.89 18.46 30.21
C ALA A 57 18.76 16.92 30.18
N PHE A 58 17.86 16.39 29.33
CA PHE A 58 17.66 14.96 29.14
C PHE A 58 18.78 14.33 28.29
N LEU A 59 19.27 15.05 27.28
CA LEU A 59 20.40 14.67 26.42
C LEU A 59 21.72 14.62 27.17
N ASN A 60 21.97 15.54 28.11
CA ASN A 60 23.17 15.46 28.95
C ASN A 60 23.13 14.26 29.90
N GLY A 61 21.95 13.91 30.43
CA GLY A 61 21.75 12.68 31.20
C GLY A 61 21.97 11.41 30.38
N PHE A 62 21.44 11.38 29.15
CA PHE A 62 21.61 10.26 28.21
C PHE A 62 23.05 10.13 27.67
N ASN A 63 23.74 11.24 27.39
CA ASN A 63 25.14 11.24 26.98
C ASN A 63 26.04 10.66 28.08
N VAL A 64 25.87 11.11 29.33
CA VAL A 64 26.67 10.61 30.47
C VAL A 64 26.41 9.12 30.73
N THR A 65 25.16 8.65 30.60
CA THR A 65 24.84 7.21 30.79
C THR A 65 25.24 6.35 29.60
N SER A 66 25.14 6.85 28.36
CA SER A 66 25.52 6.10 27.16
C SER A 66 27.04 5.96 27.03
N GLU A 67 27.83 7.04 27.20
CA GLU A 67 29.30 6.95 27.22
C GLU A 67 29.81 6.13 28.42
N ALA A 68 29.22 6.27 29.62
CA ALA A 68 29.59 5.43 30.76
C ALA A 68 29.23 3.95 30.58
N SER A 69 28.17 3.63 29.82
CA SER A 69 27.80 2.24 29.52
C SER A 69 28.60 1.62 28.37
N PHE A 70 29.30 2.44 27.57
CA PHE A 70 30.32 1.97 26.63
C PHE A 70 31.71 1.81 27.27
N GLU A 71 32.01 2.51 28.37
CA GLU A 71 33.35 2.48 29.00
C GLU A 71 33.50 1.62 30.26
N THR A 72 32.46 1.00 30.81
CA THR A 72 32.66 -0.04 31.84
C THR A 72 33.10 -1.37 31.24
N GLU A 73 34.31 -1.41 30.66
CA GLU A 73 35.12 -2.62 30.57
C GLU A 73 35.52 -2.99 32.01
N ARG A 74 34.62 -3.63 32.77
CA ARG A 74 34.99 -4.26 34.04
C ARG A 74 35.88 -5.45 33.71
N ARG A 75 37.19 -5.22 33.68
CA ARG A 75 38.19 -6.29 33.76
C ARG A 75 38.03 -6.95 35.12
N TYR A 76 37.20 -7.99 35.19
CA TYR A 76 37.27 -8.91 36.31
C TYR A 76 38.65 -9.56 36.28
N SER A 77 39.35 -9.47 37.42
CA SER A 77 40.62 -10.16 37.66
C SER A 77 40.51 -11.61 37.20
N PRO A 78 41.55 -12.17 36.57
CA PRO A 78 41.52 -13.56 36.15
C PRO A 78 41.26 -14.43 37.40
N SER A 79 40.14 -15.16 37.41
CA SER A 79 40.15 -16.42 38.13
C SER A 79 41.22 -17.28 37.48
N ARG A 80 41.85 -18.17 38.26
CA ARG A 80 43.00 -19.00 37.86
C ARG A 80 42.76 -19.91 36.63
N ASP A 81 41.57 -19.87 36.04
CA ASP A 81 41.11 -20.76 34.99
C ASP A 81 41.04 -20.11 33.59
N GLY A 82 41.50 -18.86 33.42
CA GLY A 82 41.70 -18.25 32.09
C GLY A 82 40.42 -17.89 31.32
N ASN A 83 39.25 -17.96 31.94
CA ASN A 83 37.99 -17.60 31.30
C ASN A 83 37.77 -16.08 31.28
N TYR A 84 37.69 -15.51 30.09
CA TYR A 84 37.25 -14.14 29.86
C TYR A 84 35.75 -14.14 29.55
N GLN A 85 34.92 -13.66 30.48
CA GLN A 85 33.52 -13.37 30.18
C GLN A 85 33.39 -11.95 29.63
N ARG A 86 32.79 -11.82 28.44
CA ARG A 86 32.56 -10.53 27.77
C ARG A 86 31.06 -10.28 27.69
N THR A 87 30.55 -9.41 28.57
CA THR A 87 29.15 -8.97 28.51
C THR A 87 29.07 -7.73 27.61
N ARG A 88 28.31 -7.82 26.51
CA ARG A 88 27.98 -6.66 25.67
C ARG A 88 26.59 -6.19 26.03
N TYR A 89 26.43 -4.91 26.34
CA TYR A 89 25.12 -4.29 26.51
C TYR A 89 24.62 -3.80 25.14
N GLY A 90 23.37 -4.13 24.79
CA GLY A 90 22.73 -3.66 23.56
C GLY A 90 22.46 -2.15 23.57
N LEU A 91 22.05 -1.61 22.42
CA LEU A 91 21.87 -0.18 22.12
C LEU A 91 20.88 0.60 23.03
N PHE A 92 20.23 -0.05 24.01
CA PHE A 92 19.23 0.58 24.88
C PHE A 92 19.34 0.18 26.37
N PRO A 93 20.45 0.50 27.08
CA PRO A 93 20.61 0.16 28.50
C PRO A 93 19.57 0.82 29.41
N SER A 94 19.15 2.04 29.07
CA SER A 94 18.13 2.80 29.79
C SER A 94 16.74 2.18 29.63
N LEU A 95 16.46 1.61 28.45
CA LEU A 95 15.22 0.86 28.20
C LEU A 95 15.21 -0.43 29.03
N ARG A 96 16.34 -1.14 29.09
CA ARG A 96 16.52 -2.31 29.96
C ARG A 96 16.32 -1.98 31.45
N LEU A 97 16.86 -0.85 31.93
CA LEU A 97 16.69 -0.40 33.32
C LEU A 97 15.24 -0.01 33.61
N ASN A 98 14.61 0.78 32.72
CA ASN A 98 13.20 1.14 32.86
C ASN A 98 12.27 -0.07 32.80
N MET A 99 12.62 -1.12 32.04
CA MET A 99 11.88 -2.38 32.00
C MET A 99 12.16 -3.28 33.23
N ALA A 100 13.33 -3.13 33.88
CA ALA A 100 13.69 -3.90 35.07
C ALA A 100 13.01 -3.38 36.35
N ASP A 101 12.66 -2.09 36.36
CA ASP A 101 11.86 -1.47 37.43
C ASP A 101 10.35 -1.78 37.31
N ASP A 102 9.92 -2.34 36.17
CA ASP A 102 8.53 -2.70 35.90
C ASP A 102 8.24 -4.13 36.37
N THR A 103 7.97 -4.29 37.67
CA THR A 103 7.79 -5.59 38.34
C THR A 103 6.43 -6.25 38.08
N GLU A 104 5.49 -5.55 37.45
CA GLU A 104 4.19 -6.08 37.03
C GLU A 104 4.08 -5.93 35.50
N ALA A 105 4.49 -6.96 34.76
CA ALA A 105 4.40 -6.95 33.30
C ALA A 105 2.93 -6.84 32.86
N GLY A 106 2.47 -5.64 32.51
CA GLY A 106 1.25 -5.48 31.73
C GLY A 106 1.46 -6.05 30.32
N ALA A 107 0.37 -6.44 29.65
CA ALA A 107 0.42 -6.89 28.26
C ALA A 107 1.15 -5.87 27.37
N GLN A 108 2.24 -6.29 26.73
CA GLN A 108 3.00 -5.44 25.82
C GLN A 108 2.30 -5.41 24.46
N SER A 109 1.89 -4.20 24.04
CA SER A 109 1.15 -4.02 22.79
C SER A 109 1.80 -2.97 21.89
N VAL A 110 1.81 -3.28 20.60
CA VAL A 110 2.14 -2.41 19.48
C VAL A 110 0.82 -1.87 19.00
N GLN A 111 0.60 -0.58 19.19
CA GLN A 111 -0.59 0.07 18.67
C GLN A 111 -0.67 -0.13 17.16
N LYS A 112 -1.82 -0.64 16.69
CA LYS A 112 -2.05 -0.86 15.27
C LYS A 112 -1.85 0.44 14.49
N ARG A 113 -0.99 0.39 13.48
CA ARG A 113 -0.86 1.46 12.50
C ARG A 113 -2.10 1.46 11.61
N VAL A 114 -2.95 2.48 11.75
CA VAL A 114 -4.16 2.61 10.95
C VAL A 114 -3.82 3.41 9.71
N VAL A 115 -3.76 2.73 8.57
CA VAL A 115 -3.58 3.35 7.26
C VAL A 115 -4.91 3.35 6.52
N ALA A 116 -5.27 4.50 5.95
CA ALA A 116 -6.45 4.67 5.14
C ALA A 116 -6.09 5.39 3.84
N ALA A 117 -6.62 4.91 2.72
CA ALA A 117 -6.65 5.64 1.47
C ALA A 117 -8.04 6.24 1.28
N ALA A 118 -8.11 7.57 1.15
CA ALA A 118 -9.36 8.27 0.86
C ALA A 118 -9.91 7.89 -0.53
N ALA A 119 -11.17 8.22 -0.78
CA ALA A 119 -11.70 8.16 -2.14
C ALA A 119 -10.95 9.13 -3.06
N GLY A 120 -10.83 8.77 -4.34
CA GLY A 120 -10.16 9.61 -5.34
C GLY A 120 -10.95 10.88 -5.62
N VAL A 121 -10.24 12.01 -5.71
CA VAL A 121 -10.79 13.33 -6.06
C VAL A 121 -10.44 13.62 -7.51
N PHE A 122 -11.45 13.57 -8.38
CA PHE A 122 -11.31 13.85 -9.81
C PHE A 122 -11.39 15.34 -10.09
N ASP A 123 -10.56 15.83 -11.02
CA ASP A 123 -10.55 17.23 -11.42
C ASP A 123 -11.87 17.61 -12.10
N ALA A 124 -12.37 18.82 -11.80
CA ALA A 124 -13.65 19.31 -12.32
C ALA A 124 -13.68 19.49 -13.85
N ASN A 125 -12.50 19.57 -14.48
CA ASN A 125 -12.35 19.75 -15.92
C ASN A 125 -12.17 18.42 -16.68
N ASN A 126 -12.26 17.29 -15.98
CA ASN A 126 -12.19 15.98 -16.64
C ASN A 126 -13.35 15.81 -17.61
N THR A 127 -13.04 15.22 -18.77
CA THR A 127 -14.06 14.85 -19.75
C THR A 127 -14.68 13.50 -19.41
N GLY A 128 -13.86 12.53 -19.00
CA GLY A 128 -14.33 11.24 -18.51
C GLY A 128 -14.87 11.32 -17.10
N LEU A 129 -15.73 10.36 -16.76
CA LEU A 129 -16.37 10.27 -15.44
C LEU A 129 -16.05 8.93 -14.80
N GLY A 130 -15.68 8.95 -13.53
CA GLY A 130 -15.48 7.75 -12.75
C GLY A 130 -15.18 8.02 -11.29
N SER A 131 -14.79 6.97 -10.59
CA SER A 131 -14.51 7.00 -9.17
C SER A 131 -13.37 6.05 -8.80
N VAL A 132 -12.73 6.36 -7.68
CA VAL A 132 -11.84 5.46 -6.96
C VAL A 132 -12.37 5.41 -5.54
N GLY A 133 -12.79 4.22 -5.09
CA GLY A 133 -13.29 4.04 -3.73
C GLY A 133 -12.17 4.19 -2.69
N SER A 134 -12.55 4.49 -1.44
CA SER A 134 -11.61 4.38 -0.32
C SER A 134 -11.16 2.94 -0.12
N SER A 135 -9.95 2.74 0.38
CA SER A 135 -9.45 1.41 0.74
C SER A 135 -8.63 1.44 2.02
N THR A 136 -8.29 0.24 2.51
CA THR A 136 -7.37 0.04 3.63
C THR A 136 -6.08 -0.53 3.08
N PRO A 137 -5.03 0.30 2.88
CA PRO A 137 -3.72 -0.16 2.42
C PRO A 137 -3.06 -1.17 3.35
N LEU A 138 -1.95 -1.73 2.90
CA LEU A 138 -1.06 -2.52 3.75
C LEU A 138 -0.48 -1.66 4.88
N GLU A 139 -0.20 -2.26 6.03
CA GLU A 139 0.33 -1.55 7.20
C GLU A 139 1.71 -0.91 6.96
N CYS A 140 2.45 -1.37 5.94
CA CYS A 140 3.71 -0.76 5.51
C CYS A 140 3.53 0.57 4.75
N ALA A 141 2.34 0.86 4.26
CA ALA A 141 2.05 2.07 3.49
C ALA A 141 2.31 3.34 4.30
N ARG A 142 2.80 4.39 3.63
CA ARG A 142 3.19 5.67 4.22
C ARG A 142 2.14 6.73 3.94
N ASP A 143 2.19 7.82 4.72
CA ASP A 143 1.51 9.05 4.34
C ASP A 143 1.98 9.47 2.95
N ALA A 144 1.03 9.56 2.03
CA ALA A 144 1.33 9.78 0.64
C ALA A 144 0.19 10.47 -0.08
N ARG A 145 0.53 11.14 -1.18
CA ARG A 145 -0.40 11.63 -2.17
C ARG A 145 -0.10 10.93 -3.50
N ILE A 146 -1.12 10.34 -4.09
CA ILE A 146 -1.04 9.78 -5.45
C ILE A 146 -1.70 10.79 -6.37
N ASP A 147 -0.95 11.26 -7.37
CA ASP A 147 -1.49 12.07 -8.45
C ASP A 147 -1.44 11.25 -9.74
N ALA A 148 -2.61 11.02 -10.35
CA ALA A 148 -2.78 10.19 -11.52
C ALA A 148 -3.31 11.01 -12.70
N TYR A 149 -2.88 10.66 -13.91
CA TYR A 149 -3.38 11.21 -15.15
C TYR A 149 -3.62 10.12 -16.19
N CYS A 150 -4.64 10.31 -17.03
CA CYS A 150 -4.98 9.39 -18.10
C CYS A 150 -3.87 9.42 -19.17
N ALA A 151 -3.20 8.28 -19.34
CA ALA A 151 -2.11 8.10 -20.30
C ALA A 151 -2.60 7.47 -21.61
N PHE A 152 -3.64 6.63 -21.55
CA PHE A 152 -4.24 5.98 -22.69
C PHE A 152 -5.77 6.05 -22.58
N ASP A 153 -6.46 6.50 -23.64
CA ASP A 153 -7.89 6.85 -23.63
C ASP A 153 -8.79 5.91 -24.46
N GLU A 154 -8.27 4.75 -24.84
CA GLU A 154 -9.06 3.77 -25.58
C GLU A 154 -10.00 3.00 -24.64
N VAL A 155 -11.30 3.06 -24.93
CA VAL A 155 -12.34 2.34 -24.17
C VAL A 155 -11.95 0.88 -23.98
N GLY A 156 -11.97 0.41 -22.73
CA GLY A 156 -11.62 -0.97 -22.37
C GLY A 156 -10.14 -1.22 -22.10
N ALA A 157 -9.26 -0.32 -22.53
CA ALA A 157 -7.81 -0.40 -22.30
C ALA A 157 -7.24 0.85 -21.60
N GLU A 158 -8.10 1.80 -21.22
CA GLU A 158 -7.71 3.02 -20.53
C GLU A 158 -6.76 2.74 -19.36
N SER A 159 -5.69 3.51 -19.31
CA SER A 159 -4.69 3.37 -18.27
C SER A 159 -4.20 4.72 -17.76
N PHE A 160 -3.81 4.71 -16.50
CA PHE A 160 -3.33 5.86 -15.77
C PHE A 160 -1.87 5.67 -15.38
N ASN A 161 -1.13 6.77 -15.50
CA ASN A 161 0.22 6.92 -14.99
C ASN A 161 0.21 8.05 -13.96
N GLY A 162 1.30 8.21 -13.23
CA GLY A 162 1.37 9.28 -12.25
C GLY A 162 2.56 9.19 -11.32
N THR A 163 2.45 9.88 -10.20
CA THR A 163 3.47 9.93 -9.15
C THR A 163 2.85 9.68 -7.79
N ILE A 164 3.60 9.00 -6.94
CA ILE A 164 3.35 8.90 -5.51
C ILE A 164 4.34 9.81 -4.82
N THR A 165 3.81 10.76 -4.06
CA THR A 165 4.59 11.73 -3.29
C THR A 165 4.45 11.38 -1.81
N TYR A 166 5.56 11.11 -1.14
CA TYR A 166 5.59 10.87 0.30
C TYR A 166 6.81 11.55 0.92
N THR A 167 6.77 11.80 2.23
CA THR A 167 7.92 12.36 2.95
C THR A 167 8.75 11.23 3.55
N ASP A 168 10.06 11.28 3.37
CA ASP A 168 11.03 10.35 3.96
C ASP A 168 12.20 11.14 4.54
N ASP A 169 12.40 11.04 5.85
CA ASP A 169 13.42 11.79 6.61
C ASP A 169 13.35 13.31 6.38
N GLY A 170 12.13 13.85 6.34
CA GLY A 170 11.86 15.28 6.13
C GLY A 170 12.04 15.76 4.68
N LEU A 171 12.35 14.86 3.74
CA LEU A 171 12.46 15.17 2.33
C LEU A 171 11.30 14.58 1.56
N GLU A 172 10.71 15.38 0.67
CA GLU A 172 9.71 14.90 -0.28
C GLU A 172 10.38 13.96 -1.29
N LYS A 173 9.81 12.77 -1.46
CA LYS A 173 10.19 11.80 -2.48
C LYS A 173 9.01 11.58 -3.41
N GLN A 174 9.30 11.55 -4.71
CA GLN A 174 8.35 11.26 -5.76
C GLN A 174 8.75 9.97 -6.48
N VAL A 175 7.84 9.00 -6.53
CA VAL A 175 8.03 7.73 -7.21
C VAL A 175 7.02 7.61 -8.35
N PRO A 176 7.46 7.52 -9.62
CA PRO A 176 6.54 7.36 -10.73
C PRO A 176 5.91 5.97 -10.74
N PHE A 177 4.69 5.88 -11.24
CA PHE A 177 4.02 4.62 -11.56
C PHE A 177 3.39 4.68 -12.96
N SER A 178 3.12 3.51 -13.52
CA SER A 178 2.50 3.40 -14.84
C SER A 178 1.61 2.17 -14.97
N GLY A 179 0.66 2.24 -15.91
CA GLY A 179 -0.13 1.09 -16.33
C GLY A 179 -1.26 0.71 -15.38
N TRP A 180 -1.81 1.66 -14.61
CA TRP A 180 -3.01 1.40 -13.81
C TRP A 180 -4.25 1.38 -14.71
N VAL A 181 -4.71 0.18 -15.08
CA VAL A 181 -5.83 -0.02 -16.00
C VAL A 181 -7.17 0.12 -15.29
N VAL A 182 -8.12 0.81 -15.93
CA VAL A 182 -9.50 0.97 -15.43
C VAL A 182 -10.18 -0.39 -15.26
N GLY A 183 -10.87 -0.59 -14.14
CA GLY A 183 -11.51 -1.86 -13.77
C GLY A 183 -10.55 -2.94 -13.26
N LYS A 184 -9.25 -2.64 -13.11
CA LYS A 184 -8.26 -3.55 -12.52
C LYS A 184 -7.76 -3.01 -11.18
N ALA A 185 -7.60 -3.92 -10.22
CA ALA A 185 -6.92 -3.63 -8.97
C ALA A 185 -5.44 -3.35 -9.23
N TYR A 186 -4.91 -2.30 -8.60
CA TYR A 186 -3.51 -1.91 -8.70
C TYR A 186 -2.94 -1.70 -7.30
N VAL A 187 -1.75 -2.26 -7.07
CA VAL A 187 -0.97 -2.05 -5.84
C VAL A 187 0.22 -1.21 -6.22
N PHE A 188 0.32 -0.07 -5.58
CA PHE A 188 1.36 0.91 -5.79
C PHE A 188 2.65 0.54 -5.04
N PRO A 189 3.80 1.05 -5.50
CA PRO A 189 5.04 1.02 -4.71
C PRO A 189 4.82 1.47 -3.27
N GLY A 190 5.40 0.74 -2.31
CA GLY A 190 5.23 1.02 -0.88
C GLY A 190 3.92 0.52 -0.26
N GLY A 191 3.17 -0.34 -0.95
CA GLY A 191 2.03 -1.06 -0.35
C GLY A 191 0.70 -0.30 -0.31
N VAL A 192 0.60 0.81 -1.04
CA VAL A 192 -0.69 1.50 -1.19
C VAL A 192 -1.59 0.68 -2.12
N GLY A 193 -2.79 0.32 -1.67
CA GLY A 193 -3.76 -0.46 -2.44
C GLY A 193 -4.07 -1.85 -1.84
N PRO A 194 -4.86 -2.69 -2.55
CA PRO A 194 -5.33 -2.48 -3.92
C PRO A 194 -6.34 -1.32 -4.06
N LEU A 195 -6.21 -0.56 -5.14
CA LEU A 195 -7.19 0.44 -5.57
C LEU A 195 -7.68 0.12 -7.00
N THR A 196 -8.93 0.47 -7.30
CA THR A 196 -9.53 0.26 -8.62
C THR A 196 -10.23 1.54 -9.07
N ILE A 197 -9.94 1.96 -10.30
CA ILE A 197 -10.69 3.01 -10.99
C ILE A 197 -11.90 2.37 -11.64
N VAL A 198 -13.08 2.95 -11.43
CA VAL A 198 -14.34 2.50 -12.03
C VAL A 198 -14.93 3.65 -12.85
N ARG A 199 -15.41 3.36 -14.06
CA ARG A 199 -16.12 4.37 -14.87
C ARG A 199 -17.50 4.64 -14.30
N THR A 200 -17.99 5.86 -14.47
CA THR A 200 -19.37 6.22 -14.21
C THR A 200 -20.14 6.22 -15.52
N PHE A 201 -21.17 5.38 -15.60
CA PHE A 201 -22.04 5.29 -16.76
C PHE A 201 -23.20 6.28 -16.63
N THR A 202 -23.55 6.93 -17.73
CA THR A 202 -24.73 7.79 -17.83
C THR A 202 -25.66 7.26 -18.90
N LYS A 203 -26.97 7.43 -18.74
CA LYS A 203 -27.94 7.03 -19.76
C LYS A 203 -28.92 8.15 -20.08
N THR A 204 -29.50 8.09 -21.28
CA THR A 204 -30.61 8.95 -21.72
C THR A 204 -31.79 8.09 -22.14
N GLY A 205 -32.96 8.70 -22.36
CA GLY A 205 -34.18 7.99 -22.80
C GLY A 205 -34.97 7.32 -21.67
N ASP A 206 -34.42 7.25 -20.46
CA ASP A 206 -35.05 6.63 -19.29
C ASP A 206 -34.56 7.26 -17.97
N GLY A 207 -34.87 8.54 -17.75
CA GLY A 207 -34.37 9.30 -16.59
C GLY A 207 -34.90 8.85 -15.22
N SER A 208 -35.91 7.98 -15.18
CA SER A 208 -36.56 7.47 -13.96
C SER A 208 -36.27 5.99 -13.68
N ASP A 209 -35.35 5.37 -14.42
CA ASP A 209 -35.01 3.93 -14.30
C ASP A 209 -36.20 2.99 -14.46
N LEU A 210 -37.25 3.41 -15.17
CA LEU A 210 -38.45 2.61 -15.38
C LEU A 210 -38.21 1.50 -16.41
N ASN A 211 -37.32 1.75 -17.38
CA ASN A 211 -37.04 0.83 -18.47
C ASN A 211 -35.80 -0.03 -18.21
N LEU A 212 -34.70 0.60 -17.76
CA LEU A 212 -33.44 -0.07 -17.42
C LEU A 212 -32.96 0.46 -16.07
N ALA A 213 -32.89 -0.38 -15.05
CA ALA A 213 -32.45 0.02 -13.71
C ALA A 213 -31.09 -0.61 -13.39
N ALA A 214 -30.34 -0.06 -12.42
CA ALA A 214 -29.15 -0.76 -11.92
C ALA A 214 -29.52 -2.14 -11.33
N GLU A 215 -28.59 -3.09 -11.40
CA GLU A 215 -28.79 -4.41 -10.78
C GLU A 215 -28.89 -4.29 -9.25
N ASP A 216 -29.57 -5.25 -8.62
CA ASP A 216 -29.68 -5.27 -7.16
C ASP A 216 -28.29 -5.36 -6.51
N GLY A 217 -27.97 -4.38 -5.65
CA GLY A 217 -26.67 -4.28 -4.98
C GLY A 217 -25.55 -3.69 -5.85
N VAL A 218 -25.84 -3.29 -7.09
CA VAL A 218 -24.89 -2.61 -7.99
C VAL A 218 -25.40 -1.20 -8.28
N THR A 219 -24.52 -0.20 -8.30
CA THR A 219 -24.90 1.20 -8.52
C THR A 219 -24.98 1.60 -9.99
N ALA A 220 -24.48 0.77 -10.91
CA ALA A 220 -24.40 1.06 -12.34
C ALA A 220 -24.35 -0.23 -13.19
N PRO A 221 -24.69 -0.18 -14.49
CA PRO A 221 -24.46 -1.30 -15.40
C PRO A 221 -22.98 -1.68 -15.47
N THR A 222 -22.70 -2.95 -15.73
CA THR A 222 -21.32 -3.44 -15.94
C THR A 222 -21.09 -3.82 -17.39
N PHE A 223 -19.88 -3.53 -17.89
CA PHE A 223 -19.49 -3.79 -19.27
C PHE A 223 -18.18 -4.58 -19.29
N THR A 224 -18.18 -5.72 -19.97
CA THR A 224 -17.01 -6.58 -20.16
C THR A 224 -16.63 -6.60 -21.63
N ASN A 225 -15.32 -6.50 -21.93
CA ASN A 225 -14.77 -6.46 -23.29
C ASN A 225 -15.30 -5.32 -24.19
N ALA A 226 -15.69 -4.19 -23.58
CA ALA A 226 -15.99 -2.96 -24.31
C ALA A 226 -14.72 -2.43 -25.01
N ASN A 227 -14.83 -2.03 -26.27
CA ASN A 227 -13.77 -1.45 -27.10
C ASN A 227 -14.35 -0.46 -28.13
N PRO A 228 -13.53 0.32 -28.85
CA PRO A 228 -14.04 1.30 -29.81
C PRO A 228 -14.92 0.70 -30.92
N GLN A 229 -14.64 -0.53 -31.36
CA GLN A 229 -15.33 -1.18 -32.47
C GLN A 229 -16.73 -1.65 -32.10
N ASN A 230 -16.95 -2.06 -30.84
CA ASN A 230 -18.24 -2.52 -30.34
C ASN A 230 -18.99 -1.49 -29.49
N THR A 231 -18.45 -0.29 -29.26
CA THR A 231 -19.10 0.77 -28.46
C THR A 231 -19.10 2.15 -29.10
N ALA A 232 -18.77 2.31 -30.38
CA ALA A 232 -18.64 3.64 -31.00
C ALA A 232 -17.79 4.62 -30.16
N SER A 233 -16.67 4.11 -29.60
CA SER A 233 -15.81 4.85 -28.66
C SER A 233 -16.49 5.28 -27.36
N GLY A 234 -17.38 4.44 -26.81
CA GLY A 234 -17.95 4.59 -25.47
C GLY A 234 -19.41 5.02 -25.41
N VAL A 235 -20.16 4.96 -26.52
CA VAL A 235 -21.59 5.22 -26.61
C VAL A 235 -22.31 4.03 -27.25
N LEU A 236 -23.31 3.50 -26.55
CA LEU A 236 -24.23 2.52 -27.11
C LEU A 236 -25.64 3.10 -27.14
N TRP A 237 -26.36 2.76 -28.20
CA TRP A 237 -27.78 3.05 -28.33
C TRP A 237 -28.56 1.81 -27.93
N TRP A 238 -29.57 1.96 -27.10
CA TRP A 238 -30.38 0.84 -26.65
C TRP A 238 -31.82 0.96 -27.10
N LYS A 239 -32.48 -0.19 -27.24
CA LYS A 239 -33.89 -0.32 -27.60
C LYS A 239 -34.53 -1.46 -26.82
N ILE A 240 -35.77 -1.24 -26.35
CA ILE A 240 -36.57 -2.28 -25.69
C ILE A 240 -37.80 -2.61 -26.53
N LEU A 241 -38.07 -3.90 -26.70
CA LEU A 241 -39.23 -4.44 -27.41
C LEU A 241 -39.99 -5.40 -26.50
N ALA A 242 -41.33 -5.42 -26.61
CA ALA A 242 -42.14 -6.43 -25.94
C ALA A 242 -41.96 -7.80 -26.61
N SER A 243 -41.95 -8.84 -25.79
CA SER A 243 -41.82 -10.25 -26.18
C SER A 243 -42.82 -11.08 -25.35
N GLY A 244 -44.08 -11.15 -25.79
CA GLY A 244 -45.07 -12.06 -25.17
C GLY A 244 -45.34 -11.85 -23.68
N GLY A 245 -45.17 -10.63 -23.16
CA GLY A 245 -45.28 -10.29 -21.73
C GLY A 245 -43.94 -10.02 -21.04
N ASN A 246 -42.83 -10.40 -21.69
CA ASN A 246 -41.46 -10.09 -21.31
C ASN A 246 -40.86 -9.01 -22.23
N TRP A 247 -39.56 -8.78 -22.09
CA TRP A 247 -38.82 -7.70 -22.76
C TRP A 247 -37.55 -8.21 -23.41
N SER A 248 -37.33 -7.78 -24.65
CA SER A 248 -36.07 -7.96 -25.37
C SER A 248 -35.34 -6.62 -25.44
N ILE A 249 -34.08 -6.63 -25.05
CA ILE A 249 -33.20 -5.46 -24.94
C ILE A 249 -32.08 -5.61 -25.96
N TYR A 250 -31.86 -4.57 -26.75
CA TYR A 250 -30.88 -4.55 -27.83
C TYR A 250 -29.94 -3.36 -27.64
N PHE A 251 -28.66 -3.55 -27.94
CA PHE A 251 -27.63 -2.52 -27.90
C PHE A 251 -26.93 -2.40 -29.25
N TYR A 252 -26.83 -1.18 -29.75
CA TYR A 252 -26.30 -0.85 -31.06
C TYR A 252 -25.10 0.09 -30.93
N LYS A 253 -24.16 -0.02 -31.87
CA LYS A 253 -23.00 0.90 -32.01
C LYS A 253 -23.29 2.11 -32.91
N ALA A 254 -24.53 2.31 -33.35
CA ALA A 254 -24.90 3.49 -34.12
C ALA A 254 -26.32 3.94 -33.77
N SER A 255 -26.57 5.25 -33.93
CA SER A 255 -27.86 5.88 -33.60
C SER A 255 -29.01 5.45 -34.50
N THR A 256 -28.71 4.94 -35.70
CA THR A 256 -29.68 4.40 -36.65
C THR A 256 -30.31 3.08 -36.19
N MET A 257 -29.65 2.36 -35.27
CA MET A 257 -30.09 1.09 -34.69
C MET A 257 -30.50 0.04 -35.74
N LEU A 258 -29.70 -0.10 -36.80
CA LEU A 258 -29.86 -1.13 -37.82
C LEU A 258 -29.35 -2.48 -37.32
N ASP A 259 -29.80 -3.59 -37.91
CA ASP A 259 -29.39 -4.94 -37.50
C ASP A 259 -27.87 -5.15 -37.65
N GLU A 260 -27.22 -4.50 -38.63
CA GLU A 260 -25.75 -4.53 -38.80
C GLU A 260 -24.97 -3.79 -37.70
N ASP A 261 -25.65 -2.91 -36.96
CA ASP A 261 -25.09 -2.17 -35.84
C ASP A 261 -25.35 -2.83 -34.50
N LEU A 262 -26.12 -3.93 -34.46
CA LEU A 262 -26.40 -4.67 -33.24
C LEU A 262 -25.12 -5.30 -32.71
N VAL A 263 -24.76 -4.98 -31.45
CA VAL A 263 -23.52 -5.45 -30.82
C VAL A 263 -23.76 -6.34 -29.61
N ALA A 264 -24.90 -6.22 -28.93
CA ALA A 264 -25.30 -7.10 -27.84
C ALA A 264 -26.82 -7.14 -27.67
N GLN A 265 -27.37 -8.25 -27.14
CA GLN A 265 -28.79 -8.36 -26.86
C GLN A 265 -29.09 -9.27 -25.66
N ALA A 266 -30.23 -9.01 -25.00
CA ALA A 266 -30.83 -9.88 -24.00
C ALA A 266 -32.30 -10.13 -24.38
N LEU A 267 -32.69 -11.38 -24.55
CA LEU A 267 -34.03 -11.75 -24.99
C LEU A 267 -34.89 -12.25 -23.82
N ASP A 268 -36.20 -12.00 -23.93
CA ASP A 268 -37.25 -12.61 -23.11
C ASP A 268 -37.02 -12.43 -21.59
N LYS A 269 -36.74 -11.20 -21.16
CA LYS A 269 -36.49 -10.84 -19.76
C LYS A 269 -37.75 -10.30 -19.09
N ALA A 270 -38.09 -10.86 -17.93
CA ALA A 270 -39.22 -10.38 -17.14
C ALA A 270 -38.96 -8.97 -16.58
N THR A 271 -40.02 -8.22 -16.31
CA THR A 271 -39.95 -6.94 -15.59
C THR A 271 -39.23 -7.12 -14.25
N GLY A 272 -38.30 -6.22 -13.92
CA GLY A 272 -37.52 -6.30 -12.68
C GLY A 272 -36.43 -7.38 -12.67
N ALA A 273 -36.21 -8.14 -13.75
CA ALA A 273 -35.17 -9.16 -13.78
C ALA A 273 -33.79 -8.56 -14.10
N ASN A 274 -32.76 -9.02 -13.40
CA ASN A 274 -31.38 -8.84 -13.84
C ASN A 274 -31.17 -9.62 -15.15
N PHE A 275 -30.33 -9.10 -16.03
CA PHE A 275 -30.00 -9.72 -17.29
C PHE A 275 -28.55 -9.47 -17.67
N THR A 276 -28.00 -10.42 -18.42
CA THR A 276 -26.77 -10.24 -19.18
C THR A 276 -27.12 -10.21 -20.66
N ALA A 277 -26.81 -9.11 -21.33
CA ALA A 277 -26.85 -9.04 -22.78
C ALA A 277 -25.56 -9.65 -23.35
N GLU A 278 -25.73 -10.60 -24.26
CA GLU A 278 -24.65 -11.32 -24.92
C GLU A 278 -24.30 -10.65 -26.23
N GLY A 279 -23.00 -10.65 -26.56
CA GLY A 279 -22.48 -10.03 -27.78
C GLY A 279 -23.02 -10.70 -29.04
N VAL A 280 -23.48 -9.89 -29.99
CA VAL A 280 -23.91 -10.33 -31.32
C VAL A 280 -22.78 -10.03 -32.30
N GLY A 281 -22.05 -11.06 -32.73
CA GLY A 281 -20.84 -10.88 -33.57
C GLY A 281 -19.70 -10.13 -32.88
N THR A 282 -19.76 -9.95 -31.55
CA THR A 282 -18.73 -9.31 -30.72
C THR A 282 -18.54 -10.09 -29.42
N SER A 283 -17.47 -9.78 -28.66
CA SER A 283 -17.24 -10.34 -27.31
C SER A 283 -17.80 -9.46 -26.18
N LEU A 284 -18.57 -8.41 -26.51
CA LEU A 284 -19.15 -7.49 -25.55
C LEU A 284 -20.16 -8.24 -24.65
N SER A 285 -20.12 -7.95 -23.36
CA SER A 285 -21.16 -8.39 -22.43
C SER A 285 -21.58 -7.23 -21.54
N ILE A 286 -22.89 -7.09 -21.32
CA ILE A 286 -23.48 -5.99 -20.55
C ILE A 286 -24.39 -6.61 -19.49
N ALA A 287 -24.10 -6.39 -18.21
CA ALA A 287 -25.01 -6.81 -17.13
C ALA A 287 -25.79 -5.61 -16.61
N TRP A 288 -27.11 -5.76 -16.52
CA TRP A 288 -28.04 -4.71 -16.13
C TRP A 288 -29.38 -5.29 -15.66
N LYS A 289 -30.39 -4.45 -15.39
CA LYS A 289 -31.70 -4.89 -14.92
C LYS A 289 -32.83 -4.27 -15.74
N VAL A 290 -33.84 -5.07 -16.07
CA VAL A 290 -35.10 -4.54 -16.63
C VAL A 290 -35.79 -3.74 -15.53
N GLY A 291 -36.15 -2.50 -15.80
CA GLY A 291 -36.79 -1.62 -14.83
C GLY A 291 -38.15 -2.12 -14.37
N SER A 292 -38.79 -1.37 -13.47
CA SER A 292 -40.08 -1.74 -12.86
C SER A 292 -41.30 -1.46 -13.74
N GLY A 293 -41.15 -0.64 -14.79
CA GLY A 293 -42.23 -0.26 -15.70
C GLY A 293 -41.74 -0.02 -17.12
N PRO A 294 -41.10 -1.02 -17.77
CA PRO A 294 -40.63 -0.89 -19.15
C PRO A 294 -41.79 -0.61 -20.11
N VAL A 295 -41.54 0.27 -21.07
CA VAL A 295 -42.50 0.67 -22.11
C VAL A 295 -41.98 0.21 -23.46
N THR A 296 -42.90 -0.29 -24.31
CA THR A 296 -42.59 -0.77 -25.65
C THR A 296 -41.95 0.32 -26.50
N THR A 297 -40.94 -0.05 -27.29
CA THR A 297 -40.27 0.81 -28.28
C THR A 297 -39.52 2.00 -27.71
N THR A 298 -39.25 2.01 -26.40
CA THR A 298 -38.37 3.02 -25.79
C THR A 298 -36.94 2.84 -26.28
N THR A 299 -36.28 3.96 -26.57
CA THR A 299 -34.89 4.01 -26.98
C THR A 299 -34.13 5.06 -26.18
N GLY A 300 -32.81 4.90 -26.13
CA GLY A 300 -31.93 5.87 -25.49
C GLY A 300 -30.47 5.55 -25.74
N THR A 301 -29.60 6.21 -24.99
CA THR A 301 -28.17 5.92 -24.99
C THR A 301 -27.68 5.47 -23.64
N VAL A 302 -26.59 4.73 -23.62
CA VAL A 302 -25.72 4.56 -22.46
C VAL A 302 -24.31 4.97 -22.86
N THR A 303 -23.72 5.86 -22.08
CA THR A 303 -22.39 6.43 -22.30
C THR A 303 -21.47 5.97 -21.19
N MET A 304 -20.32 5.43 -21.57
CA MET A 304 -19.31 4.89 -20.67
C MET A 304 -18.38 5.96 -20.09
N ASN A 305 -18.51 7.20 -20.57
CA ASN A 305 -17.73 8.38 -20.17
C ASN A 305 -16.23 8.09 -20.06
N PRO A 306 -15.60 7.62 -21.15
CA PRO A 306 -14.20 7.23 -21.12
C PRO A 306 -13.30 8.41 -20.78
N PHE A 307 -12.28 8.14 -19.97
CA PHE A 307 -11.25 9.13 -19.63
C PHE A 307 -10.44 9.53 -20.85
N LYS A 308 -9.93 10.76 -20.86
CA LYS A 308 -9.20 11.35 -21.98
C LYS A 308 -7.74 11.63 -21.67
N SER A 309 -6.89 11.20 -22.58
CA SER A 309 -5.49 11.53 -22.64
C SER A 309 -5.31 12.92 -23.25
N ALA A 310 -4.14 13.54 -23.04
CA ALA A 310 -3.82 14.82 -23.65
C ALA A 310 -3.69 14.64 -25.17
N ARG A 311 -4.56 15.29 -25.95
CA ARG A 311 -4.52 15.23 -27.43
C ARG A 311 -3.69 16.33 -28.07
N SER A 312 -3.24 17.30 -27.28
CA SER A 312 -2.36 18.40 -27.68
C SER A 312 -1.68 19.01 -26.45
N ALA A 313 -0.68 19.88 -26.65
CA ALA A 313 0.01 20.56 -25.55
C ALA A 313 -0.91 21.47 -24.71
N ASP A 314 -2.00 21.96 -25.31
CA ASP A 314 -2.95 22.89 -24.68
C ASP A 314 -4.10 22.16 -23.95
N GLN A 315 -4.25 20.85 -24.15
CA GLN A 315 -5.26 20.03 -23.48
C GLN A 315 -4.62 19.22 -22.36
N GLN A 316 -5.11 19.44 -21.14
CA GLN A 316 -4.69 18.60 -20.01
C GLN A 316 -5.39 17.24 -20.09
N PRO A 317 -4.69 16.14 -19.75
CA PRO A 317 -5.32 14.84 -19.61
C PRO A 317 -6.27 14.86 -18.40
N ASP A 318 -7.22 13.93 -18.37
CA ASP A 318 -8.05 13.71 -17.19
C ASP A 318 -7.18 13.27 -16.01
N ARG A 319 -7.46 13.83 -14.82
CA ARG A 319 -6.64 13.68 -13.61
C ARG A 319 -7.46 13.43 -12.36
N PHE A 320 -6.83 12.78 -11.39
CA PHE A 320 -7.36 12.70 -10.04
C PHE A 320 -6.23 12.53 -9.04
N SER A 321 -6.54 12.73 -7.76
CA SER A 321 -5.62 12.45 -6.67
C SER A 321 -6.24 11.55 -5.61
N VAL A 322 -5.40 10.77 -4.93
CA VAL A 322 -5.77 9.96 -3.76
C VAL A 322 -4.84 10.33 -2.61
N THR A 323 -5.42 10.62 -1.45
CA THR A 323 -4.66 10.88 -0.23
C THR A 323 -4.61 9.62 0.62
N VAL A 324 -3.42 9.22 1.04
CA VAL A 324 -3.17 8.15 2.00
C VAL A 324 -2.78 8.80 3.32
N THR A 325 -3.50 8.44 4.37
CA THR A 325 -3.26 8.94 5.73
C THR A 325 -2.98 7.78 6.67
N VAL A 326 -1.96 7.95 7.47
CA VAL A 326 -1.53 7.11 8.56
C VAL A 326 -1.93 7.85 9.82
N THR A 327 -3.03 7.41 10.44
CA THR A 327 -3.42 7.99 11.72
C THR A 327 -2.43 7.50 12.77
N ALA A 328 -1.83 8.45 13.51
CA ALA A 328 -0.72 8.21 14.42
C ALA A 328 -0.97 7.05 15.42
N GLY A 329 0.11 6.32 15.66
CA GLY A 329 0.20 5.20 16.60
C GLY A 329 1.60 4.56 16.60
N ALA A 330 2.44 4.86 15.61
CA ALA A 330 3.82 4.41 15.59
C ALA A 330 4.70 5.30 16.46
N GLY A 331 4.93 4.88 17.71
CA GLY A 331 6.09 5.38 18.47
C GLY A 331 7.38 5.19 17.67
N ILE A 332 8.39 6.02 17.90
CA ILE A 332 9.68 6.01 17.17
C ILE A 332 10.27 4.59 17.03
N ILE A 333 10.12 3.77 18.07
CA ILE A 333 10.55 2.37 18.10
C ILE A 333 9.88 1.53 17.01
N GLN A 334 8.56 1.67 16.81
CA GLN A 334 7.82 0.90 15.80
C GLN A 334 8.24 1.27 14.37
N THR A 335 8.54 2.55 14.14
CA THR A 335 9.07 3.02 12.85
C THR A 335 10.46 2.44 12.57
N VAL A 336 11.31 2.35 13.59
CA VAL A 336 12.64 1.73 13.48
C VAL A 336 12.51 0.23 13.22
N LEU A 337 11.66 -0.48 13.95
CA LEU A 337 11.44 -1.92 13.76
C LEU A 337 10.91 -2.23 12.34
N ALA A 338 9.90 -1.49 11.87
CA ALA A 338 9.37 -1.66 10.52
C ALA A 338 10.42 -1.38 9.43
N ARG A 339 11.28 -0.38 9.61
CA ARG A 339 12.38 -0.06 8.68
C ARG A 339 13.51 -1.11 8.71
N HIS A 340 13.79 -1.73 9.86
CA HIS A 340 14.94 -2.62 10.02
C HIS A 340 14.63 -4.08 9.71
N PHE A 341 13.42 -4.53 10.04
CA PHE A 341 13.01 -5.92 9.82
C PHE A 341 12.35 -6.14 8.43
N GLY A 342 12.24 -5.08 7.62
CA GLY A 342 11.80 -5.14 6.22
C GLY A 342 10.28 -5.21 6.04
N ASP A 343 9.84 -5.05 4.79
CA ASP A 343 8.45 -4.95 4.30
C ASP A 343 7.55 -6.18 4.58
N GLY A 344 7.85 -7.01 5.58
CA GLY A 344 7.08 -8.22 5.88
C GLY A 344 7.35 -8.87 7.24
N ALA A 345 8.11 -8.25 8.14
CA ALA A 345 8.31 -8.80 9.48
C ALA A 345 7.17 -8.37 10.42
N PHE A 346 6.26 -9.32 10.61
CA PHE A 346 5.14 -9.35 11.54
C PHE A 346 5.48 -8.74 12.92
N LEU A 347 5.05 -7.51 13.16
CA LEU A 347 4.50 -7.14 14.47
C LEU A 347 2.99 -7.37 14.32
N ALA A 348 2.51 -8.53 14.76
CA ALA A 348 1.10 -8.89 14.61
C ALA A 348 0.24 -7.83 15.27
N SER A 349 -0.49 -7.06 14.47
CA SER A 349 -1.34 -5.99 14.96
C SER A 349 -2.50 -6.58 15.77
N ALA A 350 -2.74 -6.05 16.96
CA ALA A 350 -3.91 -6.37 17.76
C ALA A 350 -4.67 -5.08 18.12
N THR A 351 -5.90 -5.24 18.58
CA THR A 351 -6.71 -4.13 19.09
C THR A 351 -6.00 -3.46 20.27
N ALA A 352 -6.20 -2.16 20.48
CA ALA A 352 -5.61 -1.45 21.63
C ALA A 352 -5.87 -2.22 22.94
N GLY A 353 -4.81 -2.52 23.70
CA GLY A 353 -4.88 -3.31 24.94
C GLY A 353 -4.73 -4.82 24.77
N SER A 354 -4.46 -5.32 23.56
CA SER A 354 -4.14 -6.73 23.30
C SER A 354 -2.64 -6.93 23.09
N GLU A 355 -2.09 -8.00 23.65
CA GLU A 355 -0.68 -8.37 23.50
C GLU A 355 -0.35 -8.65 22.02
N THR A 356 0.69 -7.99 21.51
CA THR A 356 1.14 -8.13 20.10
C THR A 356 2.57 -8.64 19.99
N ILE A 357 3.31 -8.56 21.10
CA ILE A 357 4.64 -9.13 21.23
C ILE A 357 4.45 -10.30 22.19
N PRO A 358 4.50 -11.55 21.70
CA PRO A 358 4.41 -12.70 22.57
C PRO A 358 5.50 -12.64 23.64
N ASP A 359 5.19 -13.02 24.88
CA ASP A 359 6.14 -13.09 26.00
C ASP A 359 7.49 -13.76 25.63
N GLU A 360 7.49 -14.75 24.72
CA GLU A 360 8.71 -15.40 24.23
C GLU A 360 9.70 -14.47 23.51
N TRP A 361 9.28 -13.27 23.09
CA TRP A 361 10.09 -12.30 22.34
C TRP A 361 10.39 -11.04 23.16
N ALA A 362 9.60 -10.76 24.19
CA ALA A 362 9.86 -9.74 25.19
C ALA A 362 9.06 -10.05 26.46
N THR A 363 9.74 -10.23 27.59
CA THR A 363 9.11 -10.25 28.93
C THR A 363 9.45 -8.96 29.67
N ALA A 364 8.77 -8.67 30.79
CA ALA A 364 9.20 -7.59 31.68
C ALA A 364 10.70 -7.74 32.01
N GLY A 365 11.45 -6.67 31.76
CA GLY A 365 12.89 -6.61 32.03
C GLY A 365 13.79 -7.40 31.07
N VAL A 366 13.28 -8.19 30.11
CA VAL A 366 14.13 -9.05 29.26
C VAL A 366 13.65 -9.09 27.81
N TRP A 367 14.49 -8.60 26.90
CA TRP A 367 14.48 -9.08 25.52
C TRP A 367 15.32 -10.35 25.51
N PRO A 368 14.73 -11.55 25.27
CA PRO A 368 15.52 -12.75 25.06
C PRO A 368 16.35 -12.51 23.82
N HIS A 369 17.63 -12.17 24.04
CA HIS A 369 18.64 -12.42 23.05
C HIS A 369 18.56 -13.93 22.83
N SER A 370 18.11 -14.37 21.66
CA SER A 370 18.32 -15.76 21.27
C SER A 370 19.83 -15.97 21.37
N GLU A 371 20.27 -16.65 22.41
CA GLU A 371 21.48 -17.46 22.31
C GLU A 371 21.13 -18.49 21.24
N LEU A 372 21.41 -18.13 19.98
CA LEU A 372 21.70 -19.13 18.99
C LEU A 372 22.95 -19.82 19.52
N GLU A 373 22.73 -20.91 20.27
CA GLU A 373 23.77 -21.89 20.55
C GLU A 373 24.37 -22.28 19.20
N TYR A 374 25.63 -21.88 18.99
CA TYR A 374 26.43 -22.18 17.81
C TYR A 374 27.75 -22.82 18.22
#